data_AF-A0A2G9T8N9-F1
#
_entry.id   AF-A0A2G9T8N9-F1
#
_cell.length_a   1.000
_cell.length_b   1.000
_cell.length_c   1.000
_cell.angle_alpha   90.00
_cell.angle_beta   90.00
_cell.angle_gamma   90.00
#
_symmetry.space_group_name_H-M   'P 1'
#
loop_
_entity.id
_entity.type
_entity.pdbx_description
1 polymer ?
#
loop_
_entity_poly.entity_id
_entity_poly.type
_entity_poly.pdbx_seq_one_letter_code
_entity_poly.pdbx_strand_id
1 'polypeptide(L)'
;GATLPVTFRALEENLKIDRRVTRFVLPLGATITMDGTALYEAVAVIFIAQLHNIKLTLLELLTISVTTTVASIGSGSVPAGLDTIVIVLTTVGLPAKDLSLLLTVDWLLDRIRTSVNVLGDGFGAGIIHHLTRDSLVEADNDELIRQIREDIRMIFNLL
;
A
#
# COMPACT_ATOMS: atom_id res chain seq x y z
N GLY A 1 3.73 2.61 8.64
CA GLY A 1 3.57 3.24 9.97
C GLY A 1 4.55 4.39 10.21
N ALA A 2 5.83 4.11 10.47
CA ALA A 2 6.81 5.14 10.83
C ALA A 2 7.05 6.22 9.77
N THR A 3 6.91 5.88 8.49
CA THR A 3 7.06 6.81 7.35
C THR A 3 5.83 7.68 7.11
N LEU A 4 4.67 7.30 7.65
CA LEU A 4 3.38 7.90 7.33
C LEU A 4 3.32 9.43 7.58
N PRO A 5 3.82 9.97 8.72
CA PRO A 5 3.83 11.41 8.94
C PRO A 5 4.72 12.18 7.95
N VAL A 6 5.81 11.57 7.48
CA VAL A 6 6.69 12.16 6.47
C VAL A 6 5.98 12.17 5.12
N THR A 7 5.31 11.07 4.75
CA THR A 7 4.53 10.97 3.52
C THR A 7 3.38 11.99 3.49
N PHE A 8 2.66 12.17 4.60
CA PHE A 8 1.62 13.21 4.72
C PHE A 8 2.17 14.60 4.38
N ARG A 9 3.29 15.00 5.01
CA ARG A 9 3.92 16.31 4.72
C ARG A 9 4.37 16.41 3.27
N ALA A 10 5.00 15.38 2.72
CA ALA A 10 5.45 15.40 1.34
C ALA A 10 4.28 15.60 0.35
N LEU A 11 3.16 14.92 0.54
CA LEU A 11 2.02 15.00 -0.37
C LEU A 11 1.20 16.29 -0.17
N GLU A 12 0.93 16.69 1.08
CA GLU A 12 0.14 17.88 1.39
C GLU A 12 0.94 19.18 1.16
N GLU A 13 2.19 19.24 1.63
CA GLU A 13 2.97 20.48 1.61
C GLU A 13 3.74 20.66 0.31
N ASN A 14 4.36 19.61 -0.24
CA ASN A 14 5.18 19.75 -1.46
C ASN A 14 4.36 19.53 -2.73
N LEU A 15 3.51 18.50 -2.77
CA LEU A 15 2.72 18.17 -3.95
C LEU A 15 1.31 18.80 -3.97
N LYS A 16 0.92 19.47 -2.88
CA LYS A 16 -0.37 20.17 -2.76
C LYS A 16 -1.60 19.28 -2.99
N ILE A 17 -1.49 18.00 -2.65
CA ILE A 17 -2.62 17.07 -2.70
C ILE A 17 -3.62 17.47 -1.61
N ASP A 18 -4.92 17.42 -1.94
CA ASP A 18 -5.99 17.73 -1.00
C ASP A 18 -5.93 16.82 0.24
N ARG A 19 -6.01 17.45 1.42
CA ARG A 19 -5.90 16.78 2.72
C ARG A 19 -7.01 15.75 2.96
N ARG A 20 -8.18 15.92 2.34
CA ARG A 20 -9.28 14.93 2.40
C ARG A 20 -8.87 13.64 1.69
N VAL A 21 -8.15 13.75 0.58
CA VAL A 21 -7.64 12.60 -0.19
C VAL A 21 -6.51 11.92 0.57
N THR A 22 -5.49 12.64 1.02
CA THR A 22 -4.35 12.04 1.73
C THR A 22 -4.78 11.31 3.00
N ARG A 23 -5.71 11.89 3.78
CA ARG A 23 -6.24 11.29 5.02
C ARG A 23 -7.11 10.07 4.79
N PHE A 24 -7.65 9.90 3.59
CA PHE A 24 -8.38 8.70 3.21
C PHE A 24 -7.42 7.63 2.65
N VAL A 25 -6.61 8.00 1.66
CA VAL A 25 -5.80 7.06 0.89
C VAL A 25 -4.61 6.52 1.69
N LEU A 26 -3.85 7.37 2.40
CA LEU A 26 -2.60 6.93 3.02
C LEU A 26 -2.79 5.95 4.19
N PRO A 27 -3.77 6.12 5.10
CA PRO A 27 -4.02 5.12 6.14
C PRO A 27 -4.50 3.78 5.57
N LEU A 28 -5.28 3.80 4.48
CA LEU A 28 -5.73 2.59 3.81
C LEU A 28 -4.58 1.90 3.07
N GLY A 29 -3.82 2.65 2.27
CA GLY A 29 -2.67 2.15 1.50
C GLY A 29 -1.60 1.53 2.39
N ALA A 30 -1.25 2.20 3.49
CA ALA A 30 -0.24 1.70 4.43
C ALA A 30 -0.59 0.36 5.12
N THR A 31 -1.85 -0.10 5.03
CA THR A 31 -2.31 -1.38 5.59
C THR A 31 -2.66 -2.39 4.51
N ILE A 32 -3.22 -1.96 3.38
CA ILE A 32 -3.76 -2.85 2.35
C ILE A 32 -2.77 -3.03 1.19
N THR A 33 -2.04 -1.97 0.81
CA THR A 33 -1.21 -1.96 -0.39
C THR A 33 0.24 -2.30 -0.05
N MET A 34 0.64 -3.53 -0.40
CA MET A 34 2.00 -4.03 -0.18
C MET A 34 2.58 -4.66 -1.45
N ASP A 35 2.56 -3.93 -2.56
CA ASP A 35 3.04 -4.40 -3.88
C ASP A 35 4.49 -4.88 -3.85
N GLY A 36 5.37 -4.15 -3.16
CA GLY A 36 6.76 -4.54 -2.98
C GLY A 36 6.93 -5.84 -2.18
N THR A 37 5.98 -6.16 -1.30
CA THR A 37 5.97 -7.41 -0.52
C THR A 37 5.57 -8.58 -1.39
N ALA A 38 4.47 -8.44 -2.14
CA ALA A 38 4.01 -9.48 -3.06
C ALA A 38 5.11 -9.82 -4.09
N LEU A 39 5.75 -8.78 -4.65
CA LEU A 39 6.86 -8.95 -5.59
C LEU A 39 8.06 -9.66 -4.94
N TYR A 40 8.46 -9.24 -3.74
CA TYR A 40 9.57 -9.89 -3.02
C TYR A 40 9.28 -11.37 -2.75
N GLU A 41 8.10 -11.70 -2.24
CA GLU A 41 7.73 -13.08 -1.94
C GLU A 41 7.71 -13.94 -3.20
N ALA A 42 7.15 -13.44 -4.30
CA ALA A 42 7.13 -14.17 -5.57
C ALA A 42 8.56 -14.44 -6.10
N VAL A 43 9.41 -13.41 -6.10
CA VAL A 43 10.81 -13.55 -6.55
C VAL A 43 11.60 -14.48 -5.62
N ALA A 44 11.40 -14.40 -4.31
CA ALA A 44 12.05 -15.25 -3.32
C ALA A 44 11.71 -16.74 -3.53
N VAL A 45 10.43 -17.07 -3.76
CA VAL A 45 9.99 -18.45 -4.02
C VAL A 45 10.56 -18.97 -5.34
N ILE A 46 10.54 -18.15 -6.40
CA ILE A 46 11.14 -18.52 -7.69
C ILE A 46 12.64 -18.75 -7.55
N PHE A 47 13.33 -17.90 -6.79
CA PHE A 47 14.77 -18.04 -6.53
C PHE A 47 15.09 -19.34 -5.79
N ILE A 48 14.34 -19.70 -4.75
CA ILE A 48 14.52 -20.97 -4.03
C ILE A 48 14.27 -22.17 -4.95
N ALA A 49 13.25 -22.12 -5.80
CA ALA A 49 13.00 -23.18 -6.79
C ALA A 49 14.20 -23.35 -7.74
N GLN A 50 14.76 -22.24 -8.23
CA GLN A 50 15.93 -22.23 -9.10
C GLN A 50 17.19 -22.77 -8.40
N LEU A 51 17.42 -22.42 -7.13
CA LEU A 51 18.54 -22.96 -6.34
C LEU A 51 18.51 -24.49 -6.24
N HIS A 52 17.31 -25.08 -6.21
CA HIS A 52 17.13 -26.53 -6.14
C HIS A 52 16.96 -27.21 -7.50
N ASN A 53 17.16 -26.48 -8.60
CA ASN A 53 16.92 -26.96 -9.97
C ASN A 53 15.49 -27.48 -10.19
N ILE A 54 14.51 -26.94 -9.45
CA ILE A 54 13.10 -27.28 -9.60
C ILE A 54 12.53 -26.38 -10.70
N LYS A 55 12.00 -27.01 -11.76
CA LYS A 55 11.34 -26.30 -12.85
C LYS A 55 9.90 -26.00 -12.48
N LEU A 56 9.60 -24.73 -12.30
CA LEU A 56 8.23 -24.27 -12.11
C LEU A 56 7.47 -24.29 -13.43
N THR A 57 6.28 -24.87 -13.39
CA THR A 57 5.29 -24.85 -14.46
C THR A 57 4.55 -23.51 -14.48
N LEU A 58 3.85 -23.22 -15.58
CA LEU A 58 3.02 -22.01 -15.69
C LEU A 58 1.93 -21.96 -14.62
N LEU A 59 1.36 -23.11 -14.24
CA LEU A 59 0.34 -23.20 -13.20
C LEU A 59 0.92 -22.83 -11.84
N GLU A 60 2.11 -23.34 -11.49
CA GLU A 60 2.77 -23.01 -10.23
C GLU A 60 3.17 -21.52 -10.16
N LEU A 61 3.63 -20.93 -11.27
CA LEU A 61 3.89 -19.49 -11.33
C LEU A 61 2.63 -18.66 -11.08
N LEU A 62 1.48 -19.07 -11.64
CA LEU A 62 0.20 -18.42 -11.40
C LEU A 62 -0.24 -18.60 -9.95
N THR A 63 -0.10 -19.81 -9.39
CA THR A 63 -0.38 -20.08 -7.98
C THR A 63 0.46 -19.20 -7.07
N ILE A 64 1.78 -19.10 -7.30
CA ILE A 64 2.68 -18.21 -6.55
C ILE A 64 2.20 -16.76 -6.64
N SER A 65 1.89 -16.27 -7.84
CA SER A 65 1.43 -14.89 -8.03
C SER A 65 0.15 -14.59 -7.24
N VAL A 66 -0.82 -15.50 -7.25
CA VAL A 66 -2.08 -15.32 -6.52
C VAL A 66 -1.87 -15.45 -5.02
N THR A 67 -1.14 -16.46 -4.55
CA THR A 67 -0.92 -16.69 -3.12
C THR A 67 -0.09 -15.57 -2.48
N THR A 68 0.95 -15.07 -3.16
CA THR A 68 1.75 -13.93 -2.69
C THR A 68 0.95 -12.63 -2.62
N THR A 69 0.07 -12.39 -3.60
CA THR A 69 -0.83 -11.23 -3.58
C THR A 69 -1.80 -11.29 -2.39
N VAL A 70 -2.39 -12.47 -2.13
CA VAL A 70 -3.30 -12.66 -1.00
C VAL A 70 -2.55 -12.56 0.33
N ALA A 71 -1.35 -13.16 0.43
CA ALA A 71 -0.51 -13.11 1.61
C ALA A 71 -0.05 -11.67 1.94
N SER A 72 0.30 -10.87 0.91
CA SER A 72 0.76 -9.49 1.11
C SER A 72 -0.33 -8.60 1.70
N ILE A 73 -1.61 -8.81 1.36
CA ILE A 73 -2.73 -8.07 1.95
C ILE A 73 -2.89 -8.42 3.43
N GLY A 74 -2.72 -9.70 3.80
CA GLY A 74 -2.82 -10.17 5.19
C GLY A 74 -1.66 -9.68 6.08
N SER A 75 -0.54 -9.29 5.48
CA SER A 75 0.67 -8.94 6.19
C SER A 75 0.69 -7.54 6.81
N GLY A 76 -0.33 -6.70 6.56
CA GLY A 76 -0.49 -5.40 7.24
C GLY A 76 -0.71 -5.50 8.76
N SER A 77 -0.98 -6.70 9.29
CA SER A 77 -1.38 -6.95 10.69
C SER A 77 -0.28 -7.59 11.56
N VAL A 78 0.73 -8.21 10.95
CA VAL A 78 1.80 -8.98 11.61
C VAL A 78 3.13 -8.62 10.95
N PRO A 79 4.27 -8.54 11.67
CA PRO A 79 5.56 -8.16 11.07
C PRO A 79 5.87 -8.96 9.80
N ALA A 80 5.72 -8.30 8.65
CA ALA A 80 5.81 -8.89 7.33
C ALA A 80 7.25 -9.28 6.96
N GLY A 81 7.48 -10.51 6.52
CA GLY A 81 8.72 -10.79 5.79
C GLY A 81 9.05 -12.25 5.54
N LEU A 82 8.95 -13.10 6.55
CA LEU A 82 9.50 -14.47 6.47
C LEU A 82 8.41 -15.53 6.69
N ASP A 83 7.49 -15.28 7.61
CA ASP A 83 6.39 -16.19 7.92
C ASP A 83 5.44 -16.38 6.71
N THR A 84 5.23 -15.31 5.95
CA THR A 84 4.43 -15.32 4.72
C THR A 84 5.11 -16.08 3.58
N ILE A 85 6.45 -15.99 3.46
CA ILE A 85 7.21 -16.78 2.47
C ILE A 85 7.10 -18.28 2.76
N VAL A 86 7.11 -18.69 4.03
CA VAL A 86 6.92 -20.10 4.41
C VAL A 86 5.54 -20.61 3.96
N ILE A 87 4.49 -19.80 4.09
CA ILE A 87 3.15 -20.13 3.60
C ILE A 87 3.18 -20.31 2.07
N VAL A 88 3.80 -19.40 1.32
CA VAL A 88 3.88 -19.52 -0.14
C VAL A 88 4.72 -20.75 -0.55
N LEU A 89 5.85 -21.01 0.10
CA LEU A 89 6.69 -22.19 -0.17
C LEU A 89 5.94 -23.50 0.07
N THR A 90 5.15 -23.59 1.15
CA THR A 90 4.33 -24.78 1.43
C THR A 90 3.22 -24.98 0.40
N THR A 91 2.63 -23.91 -0.16
CA THR A 91 1.61 -24.03 -1.21
C THR A 91 2.13 -24.63 -2.52
N VAL A 92 3.43 -24.50 -2.80
CA VAL A 92 4.09 -25.09 -3.98
C VAL A 92 4.99 -26.28 -3.66
N GLY A 93 4.95 -26.77 -2.41
CA GLY A 93 5.70 -27.97 -1.99
C GLY A 93 7.22 -27.79 -1.92
N LEU A 94 7.71 -26.56 -1.74
CA LEU A 94 9.14 -26.27 -1.66
C LEU A 94 9.65 -26.31 -0.20
N PRO A 95 10.87 -26.83 0.04
CA PRO A 95 11.44 -26.91 1.40
C PRO A 95 11.84 -25.52 1.92
N ALA A 96 11.38 -25.17 3.12
CA ALA A 96 11.64 -23.86 3.76
C ALA A 96 13.03 -23.69 4.40
N LYS A 97 13.90 -24.70 4.31
CA LYS A 97 15.23 -24.69 4.95
C LYS A 97 16.17 -23.61 4.40
N ASP A 98 15.94 -23.16 3.17
CA ASP A 98 16.79 -22.20 2.45
C ASP A 98 16.38 -20.74 2.68
N LEU A 99 15.38 -20.50 3.54
CA LEU A 99 14.96 -19.16 3.98
C LEU A 99 16.10 -18.38 4.66
N SER A 100 17.07 -19.10 5.25
CA SER A 100 18.28 -18.53 5.85
C SER A 100 19.16 -17.74 4.88
N LEU A 101 19.14 -18.09 3.59
CA LEU A 101 19.86 -17.35 2.55
C LEU A 101 19.21 -15.97 2.30
N LEU A 102 17.87 -15.92 2.31
CA LEU A 102 17.12 -14.67 2.15
C LEU A 102 17.30 -13.76 3.35
N LEU A 103 17.32 -14.32 4.57
CA LEU A 103 17.57 -13.60 5.82
C LEU A 103 18.84 -12.74 5.80
N THR A 104 19.88 -13.20 5.09
CA THR A 104 21.17 -12.49 5.03
C THR A 104 21.07 -11.18 4.24
N VAL A 105 20.14 -11.09 3.29
CA VAL A 105 19.92 -9.92 2.43
C VAL A 105 18.63 -9.16 2.75
N ASP A 106 17.76 -9.76 3.58
CA ASP A 106 16.43 -9.24 3.91
C ASP A 106 16.49 -7.83 4.51
N TRP A 107 17.52 -7.52 5.32
CA TRP A 107 17.70 -6.19 5.91
C TRP A 107 17.79 -5.08 4.85
N LEU A 108 18.33 -5.37 3.66
CA LEU A 108 18.42 -4.43 2.55
C LEU A 108 17.13 -4.42 1.73
N LEU A 109 16.62 -5.62 1.41
CA LEU A 109 15.42 -5.79 0.59
C LEU A 109 14.17 -5.21 1.27
N ASP A 110 14.07 -5.33 2.59
CA ASP A 110 12.98 -4.75 3.40
C ASP A 110 12.91 -3.22 3.26
N ARG A 111 14.05 -2.54 3.17
CA ARG A 111 14.10 -1.08 2.99
C ARG A 111 13.64 -0.67 1.59
N ILE A 112 14.04 -1.44 0.57
CA ILE A 112 13.61 -1.22 -0.82
C ILE A 112 12.09 -1.44 -0.93
N ARG A 113 11.60 -2.55 -0.40
CA ARG A 113 10.19 -2.91 -0.34
C ARG A 113 9.34 -1.83 0.33
N THR A 114 9.77 -1.36 1.50
CA THR A 114 9.09 -0.27 2.22
C THR A 114 9.05 1.00 1.37
N SER A 115 10.14 1.33 0.68
CA SER A 115 10.20 2.52 -0.18
C SER A 115 9.24 2.42 -1.37
N VAL A 116 9.17 1.25 -2.02
CA VAL A 116 8.23 1.00 -3.13
C VAL A 116 6.77 1.12 -2.66
N ASN A 117 6.42 0.54 -1.51
CA ASN A 117 5.06 0.63 -0.97
C ASN A 117 4.68 2.09 -0.67
N VAL A 118 5.58 2.84 -0.02
CA VAL A 118 5.33 4.27 0.28
C VAL A 118 5.19 5.11 -1.00
N LEU A 119 5.97 4.81 -2.04
CA LEU A 119 5.83 5.47 -3.35
C LEU A 119 4.49 5.13 -4.01
N GLY A 120 4.08 3.85 -3.95
CA GLY A 120 2.79 3.38 -4.46
C GLY A 120 1.61 4.12 -3.81
N ASP A 121 1.61 4.24 -2.48
CA ASP A 121 0.59 5.00 -1.74
C ASP A 121 0.54 6.47 -2.17
N GLY A 122 1.71 7.07 -2.42
CA GLY A 122 1.82 8.44 -2.91
C GLY A 122 1.25 8.62 -4.31
N PHE A 123 1.55 7.71 -5.23
CA PHE A 123 0.96 7.70 -6.57
C PHE A 123 -0.55 7.48 -6.51
N GLY A 124 -1.02 6.55 -5.68
CA GLY A 124 -2.44 6.31 -5.45
C GLY A 124 -3.16 7.56 -4.99
N ALA A 125 -2.60 8.28 -4.00
CA ALA A 125 -3.16 9.55 -3.53
C ALA A 125 -3.21 10.61 -4.64
N GLY A 126 -2.16 10.71 -5.48
CA GLY A 126 -2.12 11.63 -6.62
C GLY A 126 -3.17 11.31 -7.69
N ILE A 127 -3.35 10.03 -8.02
CA ILE A 127 -4.36 9.58 -8.99
C ILE A 127 -5.77 9.88 -8.47
N ILE A 128 -6.07 9.51 -7.23
CA ILE A 128 -7.40 9.77 -6.63
C ILE A 128 -7.67 11.27 -6.55
N HIS A 129 -6.68 12.07 -6.17
CA HIS A 129 -6.81 13.53 -6.15
C HIS A 129 -7.14 14.09 -7.53
N HIS A 130 -6.46 13.61 -8.58
CA HIS A 130 -6.75 14.03 -9.94
C HIS A 130 -8.18 13.65 -10.37
N LEU A 131 -8.61 12.43 -10.08
CA LEU A 131 -9.93 11.92 -10.47
C LEU A 131 -11.09 12.54 -9.67
N THR A 132 -10.84 12.99 -8.45
CA THR A 132 -11.88 13.56 -7.56
C THR A 132 -11.88 15.08 -7.52
N ARG A 133 -11.02 15.74 -8.30
CA ARG A 133 -10.80 17.19 -8.24
C ARG A 133 -12.09 18.00 -8.36
N ASP A 134 -12.92 17.68 -9.35
CA ASP A 134 -14.16 18.44 -9.60
C ASP A 134 -15.16 18.25 -8.46
N SER A 135 -15.31 17.02 -7.96
CA SER A 135 -16.15 16.71 -6.80
C SER A 135 -15.69 17.39 -5.51
N LEU A 136 -14.37 17.58 -5.34
CA LEU A 136 -13.81 18.32 -4.21
C LEU A 136 -14.17 19.80 -4.28
N VAL A 137 -14.11 20.41 -5.47
CA VAL A 137 -14.49 21.81 -5.70
C VAL A 137 -15.99 22.01 -5.49
N GLU A 138 -16.82 21.10 -5.99
CA GLU A 138 -18.27 21.13 -5.76
C GLU A 138 -18.59 21.07 -4.26
N ALA A 139 -17.94 20.16 -3.52
CA ALA A 139 -18.13 20.04 -2.07
C ALA A 139 -17.72 21.32 -1.31
N ASP A 140 -16.65 22.00 -1.74
CA ASP A 140 -16.22 23.27 -1.14
C ASP A 140 -17.23 24.40 -1.38
N ASN A 141 -17.81 24.45 -2.59
CA ASN A 141 -18.83 25.44 -2.93
C ASN A 141 -20.13 25.22 -2.15
N ASP A 142 -20.57 23.98 -2.02
CA ASP A 142 -21.78 23.62 -1.27
C ASP A 142 -21.65 23.99 0.21
N GLU A 143 -20.49 23.74 0.80
CA GLU A 143 -20.19 24.11 2.20
C GLU A 143 -20.17 25.64 2.38
N LEU A 144 -19.59 26.39 1.44
CA LEU A 144 -19.61 27.85 1.47
C LEU A 144 -21.04 28.42 1.39
N ILE A 145 -21.86 27.89 0.49
CA ILE A 145 -23.26 28.31 0.33
C ILE A 145 -24.04 28.02 1.62
N ARG A 146 -23.77 26.88 2.26
CA ARG A 146 -24.40 26.52 3.53
C ARG A 146 -24.03 27.51 4.64
N GLN A 147 -22.76 27.86 4.78
CA GLN A 147 -22.29 28.82 5.78
C GLN A 147 -22.93 30.20 5.59
N ILE A 148 -22.94 30.71 4.36
CA ILE A 148 -23.59 32.00 4.05
C ILE A 148 -25.08 31.97 4.42
N ARG A 149 -25.77 30.87 4.13
CA ARG A 149 -27.19 30.71 4.48
C ARG A 149 -27.42 30.71 5.99
N GLU A 150 -26.55 30.06 6.76
CA GLU A 150 -26.63 30.05 8.23
C GLU A 150 -26.36 31.44 8.81
N ASP A 151 -25.37 32.16 8.30
CA ASP A 151 -25.06 33.54 8.73
C ASP A 151 -26.22 34.50 8.47
N ILE A 152 -26.82 34.44 7.27
CA ILE A 152 -28.01 35.24 6.94
C ILE A 152 -29.16 34.91 7.90
N ARG A 153 -29.38 33.62 8.18
CA ARG A 153 -30.43 33.19 9.10
C ARG A 153 -30.18 33.69 10.52
N MET A 154 -28.94 33.71 11.00
CA MET A 154 -28.59 34.28 12.30
C MET A 154 -28.86 35.78 12.36
N ILE A 155 -28.53 36.53 11.31
CA ILE A 155 -28.81 37.97 11.23
C ILE A 155 -30.32 38.23 11.31
N PHE A 156 -31.14 37.48 10.56
CA PHE A 156 -32.59 37.63 10.61
C PHE A 156 -33.23 37.22 11.94
N ASN A 157 -32.60 36.33 12.71
CA ASN A 157 -33.08 35.94 14.04
C ASN A 157 -32.68 36.94 15.15
N LEU A 158 -31.79 37.89 14.86
CA LEU A 158 -31.33 38.94 15.79
C LEU A 158 -32.07 40.28 15.59
N LEU A 159 -32.89 40.40 14.54
CA LEU A 159 -33.78 41.54 14.24
C LEU A 159 -35.23 41.21 14.62
#